data_AF-A0A724WMN4-F1
#
_entry.id   AF-A0A724WMN4-F1
#
_cell.length_a   1.000
_cell.length_b   1.000
_cell.length_c   1.000
_cell.angle_alpha   90.00
_cell.angle_beta   90.00
_cell.angle_gamma   90.00
#
_symmetry.space_group_name_H-M   'P 1'
#
loop_
_entity.id
_entity.type
_entity.pdbx_description
1 polymer ?
#
loop_
_entity_poly.entity_id
_entity_poly.type
_entity_poly.pdbx_seq_one_letter_code
_entity_poly.pdbx_strand_id
1 'polypeptide(L)' 'MANVDTLFQLFLNSIKKDNRILKKEYLVSEIGEKIFELTKDSYKSASFNYAMTSLFSKQKNRDYFILENDEL' A
#
# COMPACT_ATOMS: atom_id res chain seq x y z
N MET A 1 -0.73 -7.40 16.30
CA MET A 1 -1.86 -6.94 15.47
C MET A 1 -1.26 -6.25 14.26
N ALA A 2 -1.60 -6.72 13.06
CA ALA A 2 -1.24 -6.06 11.81
C ALA A 2 -1.83 -4.64 11.80
N ASN A 3 -1.01 -3.60 11.90
CA ASN A 3 -1.52 -2.24 11.86
C ASN A 3 -1.52 -1.76 10.40
N VAL A 4 -2.72 -1.47 9.89
CA VAL A 4 -2.99 -1.02 8.52
C VAL A 4 -2.11 0.20 8.18
N ASP A 5 -1.97 1.11 9.14
CA ASP A 5 -1.16 2.32 9.00
C ASP A 5 0.32 2.00 8.79
N THR A 6 0.86 0.97 9.45
CA THR A 6 2.26 0.58 9.31
C THR A 6 2.56 0.00 7.93
N LEU A 7 1.64 -0.81 7.38
CA LEU A 7 1.78 -1.34 6.02
C LEU A 7 1.73 -0.22 4.98
N PHE A 8 0.83 0.74 5.17
CA PHE A 8 0.75 1.89 4.27
C PHE A 8 1.98 2.78 4.34
N GLN A 9 2.50 3.04 5.55
CA GLN A 9 3.76 3.78 5.71
C GLN A 9 4.96 3.07 5.08
N LEU A 10 5.04 1.73 5.17
CA LEU A 10 6.07 0.96 4.47
C LEU A 10 5.98 1.15 2.96
N PHE A 11 4.77 1.13 2.40
CA PHE A 11 4.55 1.43 0.99
C PHE A 11 5.03 2.84 0.63
N LEU A 12 4.61 3.88 1.38
CA LEU A 12 5.01 5.28 1.14
C LEU A 12 6.53 5.47 1.24
N ASN A 13 7.18 4.85 2.23
CA ASN A 13 8.63 4.88 2.36
C ASN A 13 9.34 4.17 1.20
N SER A 14 8.74 3.10 0.65
CA SER A 14 9.33 2.38 -0.49
C SER A 14 9.30 3.21 -1.78
N ILE A 15 8.22 3.96 -2.04
CA ILE A 15 8.13 4.84 -3.21
C ILE A 15 9.01 6.09 -3.03
N LYS A 16 9.12 6.61 -1.80
CA LYS A 16 9.98 7.76 -1.47
C LYS A 16 11.48 7.44 -1.62
N LYS A 17 11.88 6.20 -1.32
CA LYS A 17 13.28 5.76 -1.49
C LYS A 17 13.69 5.56 -2.94
N ASP A 18 12.74 5.37 -3.85
CA ASP A 18 13.01 5.16 -5.27
C ASP A 18 12.07 6.01 -6.13
N ASN A 19 12.52 7.22 -6.43
CA ASN A 19 11.79 8.20 -7.24
C ASN A 19 11.43 7.70 -8.65
N ARG A 20 12.05 6.63 -9.14
CA ARG A 20 11.70 6.03 -10.45
C ARG A 20 10.36 5.30 -10.41
N ILE A 21 9.93 4.91 -9.21
CA ILE A 21 8.68 4.19 -8.98
C ILE A 21 7.56 5.17 -8.63
N LEU A 22 7.86 6.45 -8.36
CA LEU A 22 6.89 7.47 -7.98
C LEU A 22 5.88 7.69 -9.13
N LYS A 23 4.64 7.32 -8.89
CA LYS A 23 3.50 7.56 -9.78
C LYS A 23 2.49 8.43 -9.05
N LYS A 24 1.75 9.25 -9.79
CA LYS A 24 0.59 9.98 -9.23
C LYS A 24 -0.56 9.03 -8.90
N GLU A 25 -0.66 7.92 -9.63
CA GLU A 25 -1.74 6.95 -9.51
C GLU A 25 -1.14 5.55 -9.38
N TYR A 26 -1.66 4.78 -8.42
CA TYR A 26 -1.33 3.37 -8.24
C TYR A 26 -2.61 2.56 -8.19
N LEU A 27 -2.64 1.41 -8.86
CA LEU A 27 -3.72 0.46 -8.68
C LEU A 27 -3.67 -0.13 -7.26
N VAL A 28 -4.84 -0.43 -6.71
CA VAL A 28 -5.01 -1.17 -5.45
C VAL A 28 -4.24 -2.49 -5.48
N SER A 29 -4.22 -3.17 -6.64
CA SER A 29 -3.43 -4.38 -6.87
C SER A 29 -1.93 -4.13 -6.80
N GLU A 30 -1.42 -3.08 -7.44
CA GLU A 30 0.01 -2.71 -7.40
C GLU A 30 0.46 -2.41 -5.96
N ILE A 31 -0.37 -1.69 -5.18
CA ILE A 31 -0.10 -1.42 -3.76
C ILE A 31 -0.08 -2.72 -2.98
N GLY A 32 -1.05 -3.60 -3.20
CA GLY A 32 -1.13 -4.92 -2.56
C GLY A 32 0.12 -5.77 -2.84
N GLU A 33 0.49 -5.95 -4.10
CA GLU A 33 1.68 -6.71 -4.49
C GLU A 33 2.94 -6.14 -3.83
N LYS A 34 3.11 -4.82 -3.85
CA LYS A 34 4.29 -4.17 -3.28
C LYS A 34 4.36 -4.30 -1.76
N ILE A 35 3.24 -4.13 -1.05
CA ILE A 35 3.19 -4.35 0.41
C ILE A 35 3.45 -5.84 0.72
N PHE A 36 2.91 -6.75 -0.08
CA PHE A 36 3.15 -8.18 0.08
C PHE A 36 4.63 -8.52 -0.06
N GLU A 37 5.30 -8.02 -1.10
CA GLU A 37 6.75 -8.20 -1.27
C GLU A 37 7.55 -7.62 -0.09
N LEU A 38 7.21 -6.40 0.36
CA LEU A 38 7.88 -5.74 1.49
C LEU A 38 7.69 -6.47 2.82
N THR A 39 6.64 -7.30 2.95
CA THR A 39 6.27 -7.94 4.22
C THR A 39 6.22 -9.46 4.17
N LYS A 40 6.64 -10.07 3.05
CA LYS A 40 6.55 -11.51 2.76
C LYS A 40 7.18 -12.37 3.86
N ASP A 41 8.25 -11.90 4.46
CA ASP A 41 8.98 -12.63 5.52
C ASP A 41 8.46 -12.35 6.93
N SER A 42 7.56 -11.37 7.09
CA SER A 42 7.11 -10.85 8.39
C SER A 42 5.61 -11.03 8.65
N TYR A 43 4.79 -11.23 7.62
CA TYR A 43 3.33 -11.26 7.73
C TYR A 43 2.71 -12.59 7.30
N LYS A 44 1.78 -13.09 8.12
CA LYS A 44 0.89 -14.19 7.71
C LYS A 44 -0.15 -13.65 6.72
N SER A 45 -0.38 -14.40 5.64
CA SER A 45 -1.29 -14.02 4.52
C SER A 45 -2.68 -13.55 4.96
N ALA A 46 -3.26 -14.18 6.00
CA ALA A 46 -4.57 -13.78 6.53
C ALA A 46 -4.60 -12.38 7.14
N SER A 47 -3.52 -11.97 7.83
CA SER A 47 -3.41 -10.64 8.42
C SER A 47 -3.17 -9.56 7.37
N PHE A 48 -2.46 -9.91 6.30
CA PHE A 48 -2.25 -9.07 5.13
C PHE A 48 -3.58 -8.79 4.41
N ASN A 49 -4.37 -9.84 4.11
CA ASN A 49 -5.66 -9.67 3.43
C ASN A 49 -6.62 -8.78 4.23
N TYR A 50 -6.72 -8.99 5.54
CA TYR A 50 -7.54 -8.14 6.41
C TYR A 50 -7.09 -6.67 6.36
N ALA A 51 -5.78 -6.43 6.44
CA ALA A 51 -5.24 -5.09 6.41
C ALA A 51 -5.50 -4.39 5.07
N MET A 52 -5.32 -5.09 3.94
CA MET A 52 -5.62 -4.55 2.61
C MET A 52 -7.10 -4.24 2.42
N THR A 53 -8.01 -5.13 2.85
CA THR A 53 -9.44 -4.86 2.83
C THR A 53 -9.78 -3.64 3.67
N SER A 54 -9.19 -3.50 4.86
CA SER A 54 -9.42 -2.33 5.71
C SER A 54 -8.91 -1.03 5.07
N LEU A 55 -7.73 -1.07 4.44
CA LEU A 55 -7.07 0.07 3.79
C LEU A 55 -7.94 0.65 2.65
N PHE A 56 -8.56 -0.24 1.87
CA PHE A 56 -9.37 0.14 0.71
C PHE A 56 -10.89 0.09 0.96
N SER A 57 -11.34 -0.27 2.16
CA SER A 57 -12.76 -0.39 2.52
C SER A 57 -13.58 0.89 2.26
N LYS A 58 -12.93 2.06 2.32
CA LYS A 58 -13.56 3.36 2.10
C LYS A 58 -13.52 3.83 0.64
N GLN A 59 -12.74 3.17 -0.22
CA GLN A 59 -12.71 3.45 -1.66
C GLN A 59 -13.85 2.70 -2.36
N LYS A 60 -15.07 3.23 -2.24
CA LYS A 60 -16.22 2.71 -3.00
C LYS A 60 -16.02 3.03 -4.49
N ASN A 61 -16.03 2.01 -5.33
CA ASN A 61 -15.95 2.10 -6.80
C ASN A 61 -14.64 2.69 -7.38
N ARG A 62 -13.52 2.61 -6.66
CA ARG A 62 -12.20 2.93 -7.22
C ARG A 62 -11.24 1.79 -6.93
N ASP A 63 -10.53 1.36 -7.96
CA ASP A 63 -9.48 0.35 -7.94
C ASP A 63 -8.07 0.99 -7.99
N TYR A 64 -7.99 2.30 -7.75
CA TYR A 64 -6.76 3.07 -7.75
C TYR A 64 -6.70 4.09 -6.60
N PHE A 65 -5.47 4.42 -6.21
CA PHE A 65 -5.10 5.39 -5.21
C PHE A 65 -4.33 6.54 -5.87
N ILE A 66 -4.76 7.78 -5.64
CA ILE A 66 -4.06 8.98 -6.10
C ILE A 66 -3.19 9.51 -4.95
N LEU A 67 -1.91 9.70 -5.21
CA LEU A 67 -1.01 10.42 -4.31
C LEU A 67 -1.08 11.91 -4.64
N GLU A 68 -1.83 12.65 -3.83
CA GLU A 68 -2.01 14.10 -3.94
C GLU A 68 -0.98 14.89 -3.10
N ASN A 69 0.24 14.36 -2.94
CA ASN A 69 1.30 15.04 -2.20
C ASN A 69 2.47 15.36 -3.12
N ASP A 70 2.64 16.64 -3.44
CA ASP A 70 3.75 17.15 -4.25
C ASP A 70 5.09 17.16 -3.47
N GLU A 71 5.08 16.91 -2.15
CA GLU A 71 6.27 16.88 -1.28
C GLU A 71 6.85 15.47 -1.02
N LEU A 72 6.35 14.45 -1.72
CA LEU A 72 6.86 13.08 -1.60
C LEU A 72 8.23 12.90 -2.27
#